data_AF-A0A4P5RVF1-F1
#
_entry.id   AF-A0A4P5RVF1-F1
#
_cell.length_a   1.000
_cell.length_b   1.000
_cell.length_c   1.000
_cell.angle_alpha   90.00
_cell.angle_beta   90.00
_cell.angle_gamma   90.00
#
_symmetry.space_group_name_H-M   'P 1'
#
loop_
_entity.id
_entity.type
_entity.pdbx_description
1 polymer ?
#
loop_
_entity_poly.entity_id
_entity_poly.type
_entity_poly.pdbx_seq_one_letter_code
_entity_poly.pdbx_strand_id
1 'polypeptide(L)'
;MARSGDAPEVLTVGGEPVEFTWRGRRFRIHSVLSRWREAGGWWNRASDGNYRPDDLAKSFWAVEAAPEGMLITFHVERDELSGQWQVRKAISKSVVEIVEDE
;
A
#
# COMPACT_ATOMS: atom_id res chain seq x y z
N MET A 1 8.60 26.36 -8.28
CA MET A 1 8.67 25.81 -6.91
C MET A 1 7.91 24.50 -6.88
N ALA A 2 8.59 23.37 -7.14
CA ALA A 2 7.97 22.06 -7.00
C ALA A 2 7.99 21.67 -5.53
N ARG A 3 6.81 21.52 -4.90
CA ARG A 3 6.74 21.03 -3.52
C ARG A 3 7.06 19.54 -3.52
N SER A 4 8.25 19.19 -3.04
CA SER A 4 8.49 17.86 -2.50
C SER A 4 7.50 17.63 -1.36
N GLY A 5 6.60 16.65 -1.48
CA GLY A 5 5.81 16.17 -0.34
C GLY A 5 4.35 16.58 -0.25
N ASP A 6 3.59 16.53 -1.35
CA ASP A 6 2.14 16.43 -1.23
C ASP A 6 1.78 14.97 -0.94
N ALA A 7 1.02 14.73 0.14
CA ALA A 7 0.57 13.38 0.48
C ALA A 7 -0.28 12.81 -0.67
N PRO A 8 -0.19 11.52 -0.99
CA PRO A 8 -0.99 10.96 -2.07
C PRO A 8 -2.47 11.12 -1.73
N GLU A 9 -3.22 11.79 -2.59
CA GLU A 9 -4.68 11.78 -2.53
C GLU A 9 -5.18 10.38 -2.88
N VAL A 10 -5.97 9.76 -2.00
CA VAL A 10 -6.55 8.44 -2.21
C VAL A 10 -8.07 8.52 -2.06
N LEU A 11 -8.80 8.13 -3.11
CA LEU A 11 -10.24 7.99 -3.06
C LEU A 11 -10.59 6.57 -2.61
N THR A 12 -11.53 6.46 -1.68
CA THR A 12 -12.02 5.16 -1.20
C THR A 12 -13.52 5.00 -1.42
N VAL A 13 -13.95 3.77 -1.67
CA VAL A 13 -15.35 3.35 -1.70
C VAL A 13 -15.49 2.18 -0.74
N GLY A 14 -16.38 2.27 0.25
CA GLY A 14 -16.54 1.21 1.25
C GLY A 14 -15.28 0.92 2.09
N GLY A 15 -14.32 1.85 2.14
CA GLY A 15 -13.05 1.66 2.84
C GLY A 15 -11.97 0.93 2.02
N GLU A 16 -12.18 0.77 0.70
CA GLU A 16 -11.18 0.25 -0.24
C GLU A 16 -10.70 1.35 -1.19
N PRO A 17 -9.39 1.44 -1.47
CA PRO A 17 -8.86 2.42 -2.41
C PRO A 17 -9.32 2.09 -3.83
N VAL A 18 -9.86 3.09 -4.54
CA VAL A 18 -10.31 2.96 -5.94
C VAL A 18 -9.50 3.82 -6.89
N GLU A 19 -8.98 4.96 -6.41
CA GLU A 19 -8.11 5.86 -7.18
C GLU A 19 -7.07 6.47 -6.25
N PHE A 20 -5.89 6.78 -6.79
CA PHE A 20 -4.85 7.48 -6.04
C PHE A 20 -3.99 8.38 -6.94
N THR A 21 -3.34 9.37 -6.34
CA THR A 21 -2.33 10.21 -7.01
C THR A 21 -0.92 9.73 -6.65
N TRP A 22 -0.08 9.51 -7.66
CA TRP A 22 1.33 9.16 -7.49
C TRP A 22 2.20 9.97 -8.44
N ARG A 23 3.22 10.66 -7.89
CA ARG A 23 4.12 11.57 -8.64
C ARG A 23 3.38 12.58 -9.54
N GLY A 24 2.26 13.13 -9.05
CA GLY A 24 1.44 14.11 -9.77
C GLY A 24 0.56 13.53 -10.89
N ARG A 25 0.48 12.21 -11.04
CA ARG A 25 -0.42 11.53 -11.97
C ARG A 25 -1.49 10.76 -11.21
N ARG A 26 -2.74 10.78 -11.70
CA ARG A 26 -3.85 10.01 -11.14
C ARG A 26 -3.88 8.62 -11.74
N PHE A 27 -4.05 7.61 -10.88
CA PHE A 27 -4.13 6.21 -11.24
C PHE A 27 -5.47 5.66 -10.74
N ARG A 28 -6.19 4.99 -11.64
CA ARG A 28 -7.38 4.22 -11.28
C ARG A 28 -6.98 2.78 -11.00
N ILE A 29 -7.41 2.26 -9.86
CA ILE A 29 -7.20 0.85 -9.50
C ILE A 29 -8.13 0.01 -10.37
N HIS A 30 -7.54 -0.93 -11.09
CA HIS A 30 -8.25 -1.90 -11.91
C HIS A 30 -8.67 -3.11 -11.07
N SER A 31 -7.75 -3.61 -10.25
CA SER A 31 -8.00 -4.75 -9.37
C SER A 31 -7.18 -4.66 -8.08
N VAL A 32 -7.77 -5.12 -6.98
CA VAL A 32 -7.07 -5.31 -5.70
C VAL A 32 -6.57 -6.75 -5.67
N LEU A 33 -5.25 -6.92 -5.75
CA LEU A 33 -4.60 -8.22 -5.77
C LEU A 33 -4.58 -8.88 -4.38
N SER A 34 -4.35 -8.06 -3.34
CA SER A 34 -4.34 -8.52 -1.96
C SER A 34 -4.63 -7.37 -1.01
N ARG A 35 -5.26 -7.70 0.12
CA ARG A 35 -5.52 -6.78 1.22
C ARG A 35 -5.16 -7.47 2.53
N TRP A 36 -4.40 -6.77 3.37
CA TRP A 36 -4.15 -7.22 4.73
C TRP A 36 -4.10 -6.03 5.69
N ARG A 37 -4.33 -6.32 6.96
CA ARG A 37 -4.26 -5.33 8.04
C ARG A 37 -3.31 -5.86 9.10
N GLU A 38 -2.35 -5.03 9.48
CA GLU A 38 -1.45 -5.31 10.58
C GLU A 38 -1.99 -4.62 11.83
N ALA A 39 -2.19 -5.38 12.91
CA ALA A 39 -2.32 -4.81 14.25
C ALA A 39 -0.90 -4.45 14.71
N GLY A 40 -0.62 -3.16 14.87
CA GLY A 40 0.73 -2.72 15.20
C GLY A 40 1.18 -3.21 16.58
N GLY A 41 2.50 -3.34 16.74
CA GLY A 41 3.18 -3.37 18.04
C GLY A 41 2.82 -4.45 19.06
N TRP A 42 1.92 -5.41 18.77
CA TRP A 42 1.49 -6.40 19.77
C TRP A 42 2.66 -7.22 20.34
N TRP A 43 3.64 -7.52 19.50
CA TRP A 43 4.87 -8.22 19.86
C TRP A 43 5.79 -7.40 20.78
N ASN A 44 5.76 -6.06 20.71
CA ASN A 44 6.55 -5.18 21.57
C ASN A 44 6.00 -5.09 23.01
N ARG A 45 4.75 -5.51 23.25
CA ARG A 45 4.08 -5.34 24.55
C ARG A 45 3.37 -6.58 25.06
N ALA A 46 3.72 -7.76 24.53
CA ALA A 46 3.23 -9.04 25.03
C ALA A 46 3.47 -9.24 26.55
N SER A 47 4.38 -8.46 27.16
CA SER A 47 4.68 -8.49 28.59
C SER A 47 3.81 -7.58 29.48
N ASP A 48 3.09 -6.57 28.96
CA ASP A 48 2.32 -5.58 29.76
C ASP A 48 0.85 -5.98 29.95
N GLY A 49 0.37 -7.00 29.22
CA GLY A 49 -1.00 -7.53 29.33
C GLY A 49 -2.11 -6.58 28.85
N ASN A 50 -1.77 -5.36 28.45
CA ASN A 50 -2.74 -4.32 28.12
C ASN A 50 -3.03 -4.30 26.60
N TYR A 51 -4.17 -4.90 26.20
CA TYR A 51 -4.66 -4.87 24.83
C TYR A 51 -5.10 -3.43 24.45
N ARG A 52 -4.48 -2.88 23.40
CA ARG A 52 -4.88 -1.59 22.80
C ARG A 52 -5.23 -1.83 21.33
N PRO A 53 -6.51 -1.70 20.93
CA PRO A 53 -6.94 -2.04 19.57
C PRO A 53 -6.39 -1.11 18.48
N ASP A 54 -5.94 0.10 18.83
CA ASP A 54 -5.51 1.14 17.89
C ASP A 54 -3.99 1.33 17.81
N ASP A 55 -3.21 0.40 18.36
CA ASP A 55 -1.76 0.57 18.44
C ASP A 55 -1.12 0.41 17.06
N LEU A 56 -0.82 1.53 16.40
CA LEU A 56 -0.04 1.60 15.15
C LEU A 56 -0.56 0.67 14.03
N ALA A 57 -1.87 0.43 14.01
CA ALA A 57 -2.46 -0.45 13.01
C ALA A 57 -2.31 0.14 11.60
N LYS A 58 -2.00 -0.71 10.63
CA LYS A 58 -1.82 -0.30 9.24
C LYS A 58 -2.62 -1.19 8.31
N SER A 59 -3.31 -0.57 7.37
CA SER A 59 -4.02 -1.25 6.31
C SER A 59 -3.18 -1.20 5.04
N PHE A 60 -3.06 -2.33 4.36
CA PHE A 60 -2.26 -2.48 3.15
C PHE A 60 -3.10 -3.07 2.02
N TRP A 61 -2.89 -2.54 0.82
CA TRP A 61 -3.47 -3.03 -0.42
C TRP A 61 -2.38 -3.16 -1.47
N ALA A 62 -2.24 -4.37 -2.04
CA ALA A 62 -1.56 -4.56 -3.30
C ALA A 62 -2.58 -4.40 -4.42
N VAL A 63 -2.35 -3.43 -5.30
CA VAL A 63 -3.32 -3.04 -6.34
C VAL A 63 -2.65 -2.99 -7.69
N GLU A 64 -3.41 -3.32 -8.72
CA GLU A 64 -3.00 -3.15 -10.09
C GLU A 64 -3.67 -1.92 -10.67
N ALA A 65 -2.88 -1.01 -11.23
CA ALA A 65 -3.35 0.22 -11.85
C ALA A 65 -2.67 0.46 -13.19
N ALA A 66 -3.43 0.89 -14.18
CA ALA A 66 -2.92 1.20 -15.51
C ALA A 66 -3.07 2.70 -15.81
N PRO A 67 -1.99 3.49 -15.86
CA PRO A 67 -2.07 4.89 -16.23
C PRO A 67 -2.41 5.06 -17.72
N GLU A 68 -1.84 4.22 -18.61
CA GLU A 68 -1.91 4.36 -20.08
C GLU A 68 -1.73 3.00 -20.78
N GLY A 69 -2.47 1.97 -20.36
CA GLY A 69 -2.45 0.63 -21.01
C GLY A 69 -1.38 -0.35 -20.55
N MET A 70 -0.47 0.05 -19.66
CA MET A 70 0.44 -0.87 -18.94
C MET A 70 -0.04 -1.06 -17.51
N LEU A 71 -0.34 -2.31 -17.13
CA LEU A 71 -0.70 -2.67 -15.77
C LEU A 71 0.55 -2.63 -14.88
N ILE A 72 0.50 -1.82 -13.83
CA ILE A 72 1.57 -1.65 -12.86
C ILE A 72 1.01 -1.98 -11.48
N THR A 73 1.76 -2.78 -10.73
CA THR A 73 1.43 -3.07 -9.33
C THR A 73 1.93 -1.95 -8.40
N PHE A 74 1.07 -1.53 -7.48
CA PHE A 74 1.36 -0.58 -6.42
C PHE A 74 1.02 -1.18 -5.06
N HIS A 75 1.74 -0.76 -4.03
CA HIS A 75 1.31 -0.94 -2.65
C HIS A 75 0.78 0.41 -2.14
N VAL A 76 -0.47 0.37 -1.70
CA VAL A 76 -1.15 1.47 -1.01
C VAL A 76 -1.20 1.09 0.47
N GLU A 77 -0.74 1.99 1.33
CA GLU A 77 -0.73 1.84 2.78
C GLU A 77 -1.57 2.97 3.39
N ARG A 78 -2.36 2.65 4.40
CA ARG A 78 -3.02 3.62 5.27
C ARG A 78 -2.61 3.37 6.71
N ASP A 79 -2.05 4.37 7.33
CA ASP A 79 -1.86 4.40 8.77
C ASP A 79 -3.20 4.65 9.45
N GLU A 80 -3.68 3.71 10.27
CA GLU A 80 -5.03 3.80 10.85
C GLU A 80 -5.10 4.83 11.99
N LEU A 81 -3.95 5.15 12.61
CA LEU A 81 -3.87 6.11 13.71
C LEU A 81 -3.92 7.56 13.22
N SER A 82 -3.10 7.89 12.22
CA SER A 82 -2.98 9.23 11.63
C SER A 82 -3.88 9.44 10.42
N GLY A 83 -4.42 8.36 9.83
CA GLY A 83 -5.18 8.40 8.59
C GLY A 83 -4.33 8.70 7.35
N GLN A 84 -3.00 8.75 7.49
CA GLN A 84 -2.11 9.11 6.38
C GLN A 84 -1.99 7.98 5.37
N TRP A 85 -2.03 8.36 4.10
CA TRP A 85 -1.83 7.45 2.98
C TRP A 85 -0.40 7.48 2.47
N GLN A 86 0.10 6.33 2.06
CA GLN A 86 1.36 6.19 1.35
C GLN A 86 1.16 5.30 0.13
N VAL A 87 1.79 5.67 -0.98
CA VAL A 87 1.73 4.89 -2.22
C VAL A 87 3.14 4.66 -2.73
N ARG A 88 3.47 3.39 -2.97
CA ARG A 88 4.76 2.97 -3.53
C ARG A 88 4.53 2.05 -4.72
N LYS A 89 5.32 2.22 -5.77
CA LYS A 89 5.34 1.26 -6.88
C LYS A 89 5.94 -0.05 -6.37
N ALA A 90 5.31 -1.17 -6.67
CA ALA A 90 5.90 -2.47 -6.36
C ALA A 90 7.12 -2.68 -7.26
N ILE A 91 8.21 -3.14 -6.66
CA ILE A 91 9.36 -3.63 -7.43
C ILE A 91 8.89 -4.91 -8.11
N SER A 92 8.89 -4.90 -9.45
CA SER A 92 8.69 -6.12 -10.21
C SER A 92 9.78 -7.10 -9.79
N LYS A 93 9.40 -8.30 -9.36
CA LYS A 93 10.38 -9.36 -9.11
C LYS A 93 11.04 -9.63 -10.46
N SER A 94 12.32 -9.28 -10.59
CA SER A 94 13.11 -9.74 -11.73
C SER A 94 12.97 -11.26 -11.77
N VAL A 95 12.41 -11.80 -12.85
CA VAL A 95 12.49 -13.22 -13.13
C VAL A 95 13.98 -13.52 -13.22
N VAL A 96 14.49 -14.29 -12.26
CA VAL A 96 15.77 -14.98 -12.43
C VAL A 96 15.41 -16.25 -13.18
N GLU A 97 15.74 -16.28 -14.47
CA GLU A 97 15.65 -17.51 -15.26
C GLU A 97 16.68 -18.48 -14.67
N ILE A 98 16.20 -19.49 -13.95
CA ILE A 98 17.04 -20.57 -13.46
C ILE A 98 17.29 -21.46 -14.67
N VAL A 99 18.49 -21.37 -15.23
CA VAL A 99 19.02 -22.39 -16.14
C VAL A 99 19.32 -23.62 -15.28
N GLU A 100 18.52 -24.68 -15.45
CA GLU A 100 18.87 -26.02 -14.98
C GLU A 100 20.07 -26.51 -15.82
N ASP A 101 21.20 -26.75 -15.16
CA ASP A 101 22.39 -27.41 -15.75
C ASP A 101 22.25 -28.92 -15.51
N GLU A 102 22.46 -29.71 -16.57
CA GLU A 102 22.22 -31.17 -16.65
C GLU A 102 23.29 -32.01 -15.91
#